data_AF-A0A8D9BEZ9-F1
#
_entry.id   AF-A0A8D9BEZ9-F1
#
_cell.length_a   1.000
_cell.length_b   1.000
_cell.length_c   1.000
_cell.angle_alpha   90.00
_cell.angle_beta   90.00
_cell.angle_gamma   90.00
#
_symmetry.space_group_name_H-M   'P 1'
#
loop_
_entity.id
_entity.type
_entity.pdbx_description
1 polymer ?
#
loop_
_entity_poly.entity_id
_entity_poly.type
_entity_poly.pdbx_seq_one_letter_code
_entity_poly.pdbx_strand_id
1 'polypeptide(L)'
;FFFFNEILKKRFCESDQNYYYKTFKKTTLFIKNKKLIKKYFIPKDFFIIKEKFDFIMPGDVIAKMQFLFIFKSSIIGGLPRLSELFEARIPKKKAILSEIDGIVKIKINNKNNFNIVIITKYGFYNQYILENSRKLYVNNGDYVKIGDILSDGKPDLNDVIKLIGLDYLIFFFIN
;
A
#
# COMPACT_ATOMS: atom_id res chain seq x y z
N PHE A 1 -12.16 37.29 10.49
CA PHE A 1 -11.77 35.91 10.83
C PHE A 1 -11.27 35.84 12.26
N PHE A 2 -11.54 34.80 13.05
CA PHE A 2 -10.82 34.63 14.33
C PHE A 2 -10.83 33.17 14.81
N PHE A 3 -9.87 32.85 15.68
CA PHE A 3 -9.70 31.54 16.31
C PHE A 3 -9.22 31.70 17.76
N PHE A 4 -9.36 30.66 18.58
CA PHE A 4 -8.87 30.67 19.95
C PHE A 4 -7.39 30.25 19.99
N ASN A 5 -6.56 31.11 20.57
CA ASN A 5 -5.09 31.03 20.50
C ASN A 5 -4.47 29.92 21.35
N GLU A 6 -5.23 29.27 22.24
CA GLU A 6 -4.66 28.38 23.27
C GLU A 6 -3.96 27.14 22.71
N ILE A 7 -4.20 26.77 21.45
CA ILE A 7 -3.70 25.53 20.84
C ILE A 7 -2.84 25.80 19.59
N LEU A 8 -2.58 27.07 19.27
CA LEU A 8 -1.90 27.47 18.04
C LEU A 8 -0.55 28.09 18.38
N LYS A 9 0.53 27.55 17.79
CA LYS A 9 1.86 28.15 17.89
C LYS A 9 2.35 28.53 16.50
N LYS A 10 3.00 29.69 16.38
CA LYS A 10 3.68 30.07 15.13
C LYS A 10 4.79 29.05 14.85
N ARG A 11 4.76 28.45 13.67
CA ARG A 11 5.76 27.50 13.19
C ARG A 11 6.21 27.95 11.80
N PHE A 12 7.49 27.75 11.55
CA PHE A 12 8.06 27.96 10.24
C PHE A 12 7.47 26.94 9.26
N CYS A 13 7.10 27.43 8.09
CA CYS A 13 6.46 26.68 7.02
C CYS A 13 7.46 26.65 5.87
N GLU A 14 8.13 25.52 5.70
CA GLU A 14 9.24 25.34 4.75
C GLU A 14 8.87 25.63 3.29
N SER A 15 7.64 25.32 2.87
CA SER A 15 7.14 25.52 1.50
C SER A 15 7.16 26.97 1.01
N ASP A 16 6.89 27.93 1.91
CA ASP A 16 6.73 29.34 1.55
C ASP A 16 7.69 30.24 2.36
N GLN A 17 8.64 29.62 3.07
CA GLN A 17 9.62 30.27 3.95
C GLN A 17 9.04 31.30 4.92
N ASN A 18 7.82 31.06 5.41
CA ASN A 18 7.06 32.01 6.23
C ASN A 18 6.58 31.38 7.53
N TYR A 19 6.26 32.21 8.53
CA TYR A 19 5.72 31.76 9.81
C TYR A 19 4.19 31.80 9.79
N TYR A 20 3.55 30.65 10.00
CA TYR A 20 2.10 30.54 10.11
C TYR A 20 1.71 29.88 11.43
N TYR A 21 0.45 30.06 11.85
CA TYR A 21 -0.08 29.37 13.02
C TYR A 21 -0.33 27.90 12.70
N LYS A 22 0.34 26.98 13.39
CA LYS A 22 0.16 25.53 13.21
C LYS A 22 -0.86 24.97 14.21
N THR A 23 -1.80 24.15 13.72
CA THR A 23 -2.74 23.38 14.56
C THR A 23 -2.06 22.13 15.14
N PHE A 24 -2.06 22.00 16.47
CA PHE A 24 -1.55 20.79 17.16
C PHE A 24 -2.68 19.83 17.57
N LYS A 25 -3.90 20.34 17.70
CA LYS A 25 -5.13 19.56 17.92
C LYS A 25 -6.19 20.04 16.93
N LYS A 26 -7.35 19.37 16.94
CA LYS A 26 -8.52 19.84 16.19
C LYS A 26 -8.91 21.23 16.69
N THR A 27 -8.97 22.20 15.79
CA THR A 27 -9.24 23.60 16.10
C THR A 27 -10.44 24.09 15.29
N THR A 28 -11.33 24.84 15.92
CA THR A 28 -12.46 25.49 15.25
C THR A 28 -12.12 26.92 14.85
N LEU A 29 -12.30 27.27 13.58
CA LEU A 29 -12.21 28.62 13.06
C LEU A 29 -13.59 29.27 13.00
N PHE A 30 -13.63 30.57 13.27
CA PHE A 30 -14.86 31.38 13.21
C PHE A 30 -14.74 32.45 12.13
N ILE A 31 -15.68 32.42 11.19
CA ILE A 31 -15.84 33.45 10.16
C ILE A 31 -17.12 34.22 10.48
N LYS A 32 -16.96 35.47 10.93
CA LYS A 32 -18.07 36.38 11.21
C LYS A 32 -18.36 37.21 9.96
N ASN A 33 -19.59 37.12 9.48
CA ASN A 33 -20.20 38.09 8.58
C ASN A 33 -21.21 38.93 9.38
N LYS A 34 -21.63 40.10 8.88
CA LYS A 34 -22.40 41.15 9.59
C LYS A 34 -23.45 40.65 10.59
N LYS A 35 -24.17 39.55 10.31
CA LYS A 35 -25.17 38.94 11.22
C LYS A 35 -24.93 37.47 11.60
N LEU A 36 -23.95 36.78 10.99
CA LEU A 36 -23.81 35.32 11.09
C LEU A 36 -22.36 34.92 11.39
N ILE A 37 -22.19 33.96 12.30
CA ILE A 37 -20.88 33.35 12.59
C ILE A 37 -20.91 31.92 12.06
N LYS A 38 -20.08 31.64 11.05
CA LYS A 38 -19.86 30.28 10.54
C LYS A 38 -18.68 29.64 11.26
N LYS A 39 -18.81 28.36 11.59
CA LYS A 39 -17.78 27.54 12.26
C LYS A 39 -17.20 26.55 11.25
N TYR A 40 -15.87 26.46 11.19
CA TYR A 40 -15.15 25.53 10.34
C TYR A 40 -14.17 24.70 11.18
N PHE A 41 -14.18 23.39 11.01
CA PHE A 41 -13.28 22.50 11.74
C PHE A 41 -12.01 22.26 10.94
N ILE A 42 -10.85 22.49 11.56
CA ILE A 42 -9.55 22.14 11.01
C ILE A 42 -8.93 21.02 11.84
N PRO A 43 -8.43 19.94 11.21
CA PRO A 43 -7.73 18.87 11.90
C PRO A 43 -6.33 19.31 12.39
N LYS A 44 -5.60 18.38 13.02
CA LYS A 44 -4.20 18.63 13.40
C LYS A 44 -3.30 18.79 12.17
N ASP A 45 -2.14 19.41 12.35
CA ASP A 45 -1.05 19.57 11.36
C ASP A 45 -1.34 20.47 10.15
N PHE A 46 -2.28 21.40 10.29
CA PHE A 46 -2.53 22.44 9.30
C PHE A 46 -1.86 23.76 9.70
N PHE A 47 -1.41 24.52 8.71
CA PHE A 47 -0.93 25.89 8.83
C PHE A 47 -2.05 26.86 8.43
N ILE A 48 -2.42 27.74 9.35
CA ILE A 48 -3.42 28.80 9.12
C ILE A 48 -2.69 30.00 8.52
N ILE A 49 -3.11 30.39 7.32
CA ILE A 49 -2.45 31.43 6.52
C ILE A 49 -2.90 32.83 6.95
N LYS A 50 -4.14 32.96 7.41
CA LYS A 50 -4.77 34.24 7.79
C LYS A 50 -4.52 34.59 9.25
N GLU A 51 -4.33 35.88 9.53
CA GLU A 51 -4.19 36.39 10.88
C GLU A 51 -5.54 36.66 11.55
N LYS A 52 -5.52 36.84 12.87
CA LYS A 52 -6.74 37.13 13.62
C LYS A 52 -7.26 38.50 13.19
N PHE A 53 -8.56 38.56 12.92
CA PHE A 53 -9.31 39.71 12.42
C PHE A 53 -9.13 40.05 10.93
N ASP A 54 -8.46 39.20 10.15
CA ASP A 54 -8.39 39.39 8.71
C ASP A 54 -9.77 39.36 8.03
N PHE A 55 -9.91 40.18 7.00
CA PHE A 55 -10.99 40.13 6.03
C PHE A 55 -10.76 38.95 5.08
N ILE A 56 -11.83 38.19 4.82
CA ILE A 56 -11.80 36.98 4.00
C ILE A 56 -12.95 37.05 3.02
N MET A 57 -12.66 36.79 1.74
CA MET A 57 -13.64 36.68 0.68
C MET A 57 -13.97 35.22 0.37
N PRO A 58 -15.14 34.93 -0.24
CA PRO A 58 -15.43 33.59 -0.75
C PRO A 58 -14.36 33.18 -1.77
N GLY A 59 -13.75 32.00 -1.57
CA GLY A 59 -12.67 31.49 -2.42
C GLY A 59 -11.26 31.63 -1.82
N ASP A 60 -11.11 32.42 -0.75
CA ASP A 60 -9.82 32.56 -0.07
C ASP A 60 -9.35 31.27 0.61
N VAL A 61 -8.06 30.97 0.47
CA VAL A 61 -7.41 29.87 1.19
C VAL A 61 -7.10 30.33 2.63
N ILE A 62 -7.75 29.68 3.60
CA ILE A 62 -7.63 30.02 5.03
C ILE A 62 -6.59 29.17 5.77
N ALA A 63 -6.34 27.96 5.27
CA ALA A 63 -5.36 27.05 5.82
C ALA A 63 -4.80 26.13 4.73
N LYS A 64 -3.57 25.67 4.92
CA LYS A 64 -2.91 24.69 4.07
C LYS A 64 -2.27 23.60 4.92
N MET A 65 -2.09 22.42 4.33
CA MET A 65 -1.31 21.35 4.92
C MET A 65 -0.02 21.24 4.14
N GLN A 66 1.11 21.17 4.84
CA GLN A 66 2.35 20.79 4.20
C GLN A 66 2.39 19.27 4.14
N PHE A 67 2.23 18.75 2.94
CA PHE A 67 2.53 17.35 2.68
C PHE A 67 4.03 17.27 2.42
N LEU A 68 4.80 16.82 3.40
CA LEU A 68 6.19 16.43 3.14
C LEU A 68 6.13 15.12 2.36
N PHE A 69 6.04 15.19 1.04
CA PHE A 69 6.32 14.03 0.20
C PHE A 69 7.81 13.76 0.39
N ILE A 70 8.13 12.84 1.31
CA ILE A 70 9.42 12.19 1.30
C ILE A 70 9.38 11.26 0.09
N PHE A 71 9.48 11.82 -1.12
CA PHE A 71 10.08 11.09 -2.22
C PHE A 71 11.50 10.85 -1.74
N LYS A 72 11.74 9.69 -1.13
CA LYS A 72 13.09 9.23 -0.81
C LYS A 72 13.87 9.33 -2.11
N SER A 73 14.69 10.36 -2.20
CA SER A 73 15.60 10.61 -3.29
C SER A 73 16.61 9.47 -3.29
N SER A 74 16.27 8.42 -4.03
CA SER A 74 17.18 7.31 -4.32
C SER A 74 16.89 6.77 -5.73
N ILE A 75 16.69 7.66 -6.69
CA ILE A 75 16.76 7.33 -8.13
C ILE A 75 18.22 7.03 -8.55
N ILE A 76 19.22 7.52 -7.79
CA ILE A 76 20.62 7.55 -8.23
C ILE A 76 21.46 6.38 -7.66
N GLY A 77 20.88 5.47 -6.87
CA GLY A 77 21.63 4.32 -6.30
C GLY A 77 20.90 2.97 -6.36
N GLY A 78 19.75 2.88 -7.02
CA GLY A 78 18.75 1.85 -6.71
C GLY A 78 17.83 1.39 -7.85
N LEU A 79 18.28 1.39 -9.11
CA LEU A 79 17.56 0.71 -10.20
C LEU A 79 17.92 -0.78 -10.48
N PRO A 80 18.52 -1.60 -9.59
CA PRO A 80 18.66 -3.02 -9.88
C PRO A 80 17.31 -3.76 -9.80
N ARG A 81 16.39 -3.35 -8.92
CA ARG A 81 15.07 -4.00 -8.83
C ARG A 81 14.16 -3.67 -10.00
N LEU A 82 14.03 -2.39 -10.37
CA LEU A 82 13.15 -2.02 -11.49
C LEU A 82 13.61 -2.67 -12.81
N SER A 83 14.92 -2.70 -13.09
CA SER A 83 15.46 -3.38 -14.27
C SER A 83 15.29 -4.91 -14.24
N GLU A 84 15.54 -5.58 -13.10
CA GLU A 84 15.24 -7.01 -12.94
C GLU A 84 13.76 -7.34 -13.17
N LEU A 85 12.86 -6.44 -12.76
CA LEU A 85 11.41 -6.58 -12.88
C LEU A 85 10.90 -6.33 -14.31
N PHE A 86 11.53 -5.43 -15.07
CA PHE A 86 11.21 -5.19 -16.49
C PHE A 86 11.83 -6.23 -17.44
N GLU A 87 12.90 -6.92 -17.04
CA GLU A 87 13.53 -7.98 -17.85
C GLU A 87 12.84 -9.35 -17.74
N ALA A 88 11.79 -9.50 -16.91
CA ALA A 88 11.03 -10.75 -16.73
C ALA A 88 11.92 -12.00 -16.52
N ARG A 89 13.01 -11.84 -15.76
CA ARG A 89 13.94 -12.94 -15.50
C ARG A 89 13.31 -13.98 -14.57
N ILE A 90 13.34 -15.24 -15.01
CA ILE A 90 12.86 -16.37 -14.21
C ILE A 90 13.78 -16.52 -12.99
N PRO A 91 13.24 -16.49 -11.75
CA PRO A 91 14.06 -16.65 -10.55
C PRO A 91 14.71 -18.04 -10.53
N LYS A 92 16.00 -18.10 -10.13
CA LYS A 92 16.74 -19.38 -10.00
C LYS A 92 16.00 -20.43 -9.16
N LYS A 93 15.29 -19.96 -8.13
CA LYS A 93 14.40 -20.77 -7.29
C LYS A 93 12.98 -20.25 -7.42
N LYS A 94 12.26 -20.77 -8.41
CA LYS A 94 10.85 -20.46 -8.68
C LYS A 94 9.94 -21.15 -7.67
N ALA A 95 9.10 -20.36 -7.00
CA ALA A 95 8.01 -20.85 -6.16
C ALA A 95 6.87 -21.37 -7.04
N ILE A 96 6.18 -22.41 -6.57
CA ILE A 96 4.99 -22.93 -7.24
C ILE A 96 3.77 -22.18 -6.72
N LEU A 97 2.96 -21.67 -7.64
CA LEU A 97 1.69 -21.00 -7.37
C LEU A 97 0.52 -21.93 -7.69
N SER A 98 -0.58 -21.79 -6.96
CA SER A 98 -1.80 -22.51 -7.26
C SER A 98 -2.49 -21.93 -8.50
N GLU A 99 -2.81 -22.76 -9.48
CA GLU A 99 -3.53 -22.32 -10.70
C GLU A 99 -5.05 -22.37 -10.54
N ILE A 100 -5.54 -23.12 -9.55
CA ILE A 100 -6.96 -23.35 -9.30
C ILE A 100 -7.28 -23.18 -7.82
N ASP A 101 -8.53 -22.86 -7.51
CA ASP A 101 -9.04 -22.84 -6.13
C ASP A 101 -9.49 -24.23 -5.69
N GLY A 102 -9.08 -24.66 -4.50
CA GLY A 102 -9.43 -26.00 -4.05
C GLY A 102 -8.72 -26.48 -2.80
N ILE A 103 -8.95 -27.75 -2.50
CA ILE A 103 -8.38 -28.43 -1.33
C ILE A 103 -7.09 -29.13 -1.73
N VAL A 104 -6.03 -28.88 -0.96
CA VAL A 104 -4.70 -29.46 -1.17
C VAL A 104 -4.66 -30.91 -0.68
N LYS A 105 -4.18 -31.80 -1.53
CA LYS A 105 -3.81 -33.17 -1.19
C LYS A 105 -2.34 -33.43 -1.46
N ILE A 106 -1.57 -33.75 -0.42
CA ILE A 106 -0.12 -33.99 -0.55
C ILE A 106 0.13 -35.49 -0.47
N LYS A 107 0.84 -36.03 -1.47
CA LYS A 107 1.33 -37.41 -1.48
C LYS A 107 2.84 -37.42 -1.68
N ILE A 108 3.52 -38.44 -1.19
CA ILE A 108 4.94 -38.67 -1.49
C ILE A 108 4.98 -39.73 -2.59
N ASN A 109 5.61 -39.41 -3.73
CA ASN A 109 5.78 -40.36 -4.83
C ASN A 109 6.96 -41.32 -4.53
N ASN A 110 7.07 -42.43 -5.28
CA ASN A 110 8.13 -43.44 -5.11
C ASN A 110 9.56 -42.88 -5.20
N LYS A 111 9.75 -41.71 -5.83
CA LYS A 111 11.04 -40.98 -5.90
C LYS A 111 11.27 -40.06 -4.69
N ASN A 112 10.50 -40.21 -3.62
CA ASN A 112 10.47 -39.34 -2.44
C ASN A 112 10.08 -37.88 -2.71
N ASN A 113 9.58 -37.54 -3.90
CA ASN A 113 9.14 -36.20 -4.25
C ASN A 113 7.73 -35.94 -3.69
N PHE A 114 7.48 -34.71 -3.24
CA PHE A 114 6.13 -34.22 -2.96
C PHE A 114 5.31 -34.14 -4.24
N ASN A 115 4.10 -34.66 -4.16
CA ASN A 115 3.10 -34.63 -5.21
C ASN A 115 1.87 -33.94 -4.65
N ILE A 116 1.71 -32.67 -4.99
CA ILE A 116 0.67 -31.78 -4.50
C ILE A 116 -0.46 -31.79 -5.52
N VAL A 117 -1.63 -32.27 -5.12
CA VAL A 117 -2.83 -32.31 -5.96
C VAL A 117 -3.85 -31.36 -5.37
N ILE A 118 -4.25 -30.35 -6.12
CA ILE A 118 -5.30 -29.40 -5.71
C ILE A 118 -6.59 -29.85 -6.37
N ILE A 119 -7.64 -30.06 -5.58
CA ILE A 119 -8.94 -30.54 -6.07
C ILE A 119 -9.97 -29.45 -5.88
N THR A 120 -10.57 -29.00 -6.98
CA THR A 120 -11.66 -28.03 -6.99
C THR A 120 -12.96 -28.65 -6.49
N LYS A 121 -13.91 -27.80 -6.10
CA LYS A 121 -15.27 -28.22 -5.73
C LYS A 121 -16.04 -28.92 -6.86
N TYR A 122 -15.64 -28.73 -8.12
CA TYR A 122 -16.27 -29.34 -9.30
C TYR A 122 -15.60 -30.66 -9.73
N GLY A 123 -14.60 -31.15 -8.99
CA GLY A 123 -13.91 -32.41 -9.28
C GLY A 123 -12.73 -32.29 -10.24
N PHE A 124 -12.46 -31.11 -10.82
CA PHE A 124 -11.21 -30.86 -11.54
C PHE A 124 -10.03 -30.82 -10.57
N TYR A 125 -8.86 -31.28 -11.03
CA TYR A 125 -7.65 -31.26 -10.23
C TYR A 125 -6.44 -30.81 -11.05
N ASN A 126 -5.50 -30.16 -10.37
CA ASN A 126 -4.16 -29.89 -10.90
C ASN A 126 -3.11 -30.54 -10.01
N GLN A 127 -2.02 -30.99 -10.63
CA GLN A 127 -0.96 -31.73 -9.95
C GLN A 127 0.39 -31.02 -10.12
N TYR A 128 1.11 -30.87 -9.02
CA TYR A 128 2.44 -30.26 -8.95
C TYR A 128 3.43 -31.23 -8.30
N ILE A 129 4.55 -31.48 -8.96
CA ILE A 129 5.61 -32.34 -8.45
C ILE A 129 6.76 -31.46 -7.96
N LEU A 130 7.23 -31.74 -6.75
CA LEU A 130 8.19 -30.91 -6.06
C LEU A 130 9.18 -31.79 -5.28
N GLU A 131 10.47 -31.49 -5.38
CA GLU A 131 11.52 -32.30 -4.75
C GLU A 131 11.45 -32.23 -3.22
N ASN A 132 11.76 -33.32 -2.52
CA ASN A 132 11.73 -33.35 -1.05
C ASN A 132 12.67 -32.34 -0.37
N SER A 133 13.67 -31.85 -1.10
CA SER A 133 14.64 -30.85 -0.63
C SER A 133 14.01 -29.47 -0.38
N ARG A 134 12.83 -29.22 -0.95
CA ARG A 134 12.13 -27.94 -0.89
C ARG A 134 11.07 -27.93 0.22
N LYS A 135 10.85 -26.74 0.78
CA LYS A 135 9.86 -26.54 1.86
C LYS A 135 8.50 -26.21 1.26
N LEU A 136 7.44 -26.80 1.82
CA LEU A 136 6.05 -26.49 1.50
C LEU A 136 5.51 -25.44 2.49
N TYR A 137 4.64 -24.56 1.99
CA TYR A 137 3.89 -23.61 2.82
C TYR A 137 2.46 -24.04 3.11
N VAL A 138 2.02 -25.12 2.49
CA VAL A 138 0.66 -25.67 2.60
C VAL A 138 0.71 -27.07 3.22
N ASN A 139 -0.35 -27.42 3.95
CA ASN A 139 -0.57 -28.72 4.54
C ASN A 139 -1.68 -29.50 3.81
N ASN A 140 -1.75 -30.79 4.09
CA ASN A 140 -2.79 -31.66 3.55
C ASN A 140 -4.16 -31.27 4.15
N GLY A 141 -5.13 -30.94 3.30
CA GLY A 141 -6.45 -30.46 3.70
C GLY A 141 -6.63 -28.94 3.68
N ASP A 142 -5.57 -28.17 3.44
CA ASP A 142 -5.68 -26.71 3.34
C ASP A 142 -6.48 -26.29 2.10
N TYR A 143 -7.25 -25.22 2.23
CA TYR A 143 -7.92 -24.58 1.09
C TYR A 143 -7.05 -23.45 0.55
N VAL A 144 -6.74 -23.51 -0.74
CA VAL A 144 -5.94 -22.52 -1.45
C VAL A 144 -6.74 -21.86 -2.56
N LYS A 145 -6.42 -20.60 -2.85
CA LYS A 145 -6.97 -19.82 -3.96
C LYS A 145 -5.97 -19.76 -5.10
N ILE A 146 -6.47 -19.34 -6.27
CA ILE A 146 -5.64 -19.04 -7.43
C ILE A 146 -4.59 -17.98 -7.03
N GLY A 147 -3.32 -18.27 -7.31
CA GLY A 147 -2.19 -17.40 -7.01
C GLY A 147 -1.54 -17.61 -5.63
N ASP A 148 -2.07 -18.49 -4.79
CA ASP A 148 -1.44 -18.79 -3.49
C ASP A 148 -0.11 -19.54 -3.67
N ILE A 149 0.87 -19.23 -2.82
CA ILE A 149 2.21 -19.81 -2.87
C ILE A 149 2.21 -21.17 -2.14
N LEU A 150 2.53 -22.24 -2.88
CA LEU A 150 2.55 -23.61 -2.35
C LEU A 150 3.92 -23.98 -1.76
N SER A 151 5.00 -23.37 -2.26
CA SER A 151 6.37 -23.77 -1.96
C SER A 151 7.32 -22.61 -1.73
N ASP A 152 8.48 -22.92 -1.15
CA ASP A 152 9.58 -21.98 -1.06
C ASP A 152 10.13 -21.54 -2.42
N GLY A 153 10.65 -20.31 -2.47
CA GLY A 153 11.15 -19.67 -3.69
C GLY A 153 10.58 -18.27 -3.88
N LYS A 154 10.97 -17.62 -4.97
CA LYS A 154 10.34 -16.37 -5.42
C LYS A 154 9.28 -16.69 -6.47
N PRO A 155 8.09 -16.07 -6.42
CA PRO A 155 7.11 -16.21 -7.48
C PRO A 155 7.65 -15.61 -8.78
N ASP A 156 7.35 -16.26 -9.90
CA ASP A 156 7.67 -15.76 -11.22
C ASP A 156 6.63 -14.72 -11.63
N LEU A 157 7.08 -13.56 -12.13
CA LEU A 157 6.20 -12.47 -12.54
C LEU A 157 5.22 -12.93 -13.63
N ASN A 158 5.68 -13.75 -14.56
CA ASN A 158 4.84 -14.28 -15.64
C ASN A 158 3.68 -15.14 -15.11
N ASP A 159 3.93 -15.94 -14.08
CA ASP A 159 2.89 -16.77 -13.49
C ASP A 159 1.92 -15.92 -12.67
N VAL A 160 2.42 -14.94 -11.91
CA VAL A 160 1.58 -13.99 -11.16
C VAL A 160 0.65 -13.22 -12.11
N ILE A 161 1.19 -12.73 -13.24
CA ILE A 161 0.40 -12.03 -14.26
C ILE A 161 -0.69 -12.95 -14.82
N LYS A 162 -0.35 -14.19 -15.18
CA LYS A 162 -1.30 -15.13 -15.77
C LYS A 162 -2.43 -15.50 -14.80
N LEU A 163 -2.12 -15.62 -13.51
CA LEU A 163 -3.06 -16.15 -12.51
C LEU A 163 -3.93 -15.07 -11.87
N ILE A 164 -3.35 -13.92 -11.53
CA ILE A 164 -4.00 -12.89 -10.70
C ILE A 164 -4.28 -11.60 -11.51
N GLY A 165 -3.62 -11.45 -12.66
CA GLY A 165 -3.76 -10.26 -13.52
C GLY A 165 -2.85 -9.10 -13.12
N LEU A 166 -2.95 -8.02 -13.90
CA LEU A 166 -2.04 -6.87 -13.80
C LEU A 166 -2.24 -6.05 -12.51
N ASP A 167 -3.47 -6.01 -11.99
CA ASP A 167 -3.83 -5.18 -10.83
C ASP A 167 -3.11 -5.63 -9.54
N TYR A 168 -2.97 -6.93 -9.35
CA TYR A 168 -2.23 -7.50 -8.21
C TYR A 168 -0.74 -7.18 -8.29
N LEU A 169 -0.20 -7.14 -9.51
CA LEU A 169 1.20 -6.83 -9.77
C LEU A 169 1.52 -5.39 -9.37
N ILE A 170 0.60 -4.46 -9.65
CA ILE A 170 0.73 -3.05 -9.23
C ILE A 170 0.75 -2.95 -7.69
N PHE A 171 -0.14 -3.68 -7.00
CA PHE A 171 -0.14 -3.70 -5.53
C PHE A 171 1.14 -4.30 -4.96
N PHE A 172 1.67 -5.35 -5.58
CA PHE A 172 2.95 -5.95 -5.22
C PHE A 172 4.14 -4.99 -5.43
N PHE A 173 4.04 -4.05 -6.37
CA PHE A 173 5.07 -3.03 -6.60
C PHE A 173 4.98 -1.81 -5.69
N ILE A 174 3.80 -1.52 -5.14
CA ILE A 174 3.56 -0.33 -4.31
C ILE A 174 3.87 -0.60 -2.82
N ASN A 175 3.75 -1.85 -2.36
CA ASN A 175 4.02 -2.27 -0.96
C ASN A 175 5.35 -3.00 -0.80
#